data_AF-A0A8B6BKZ2-F1
#
_entry.id   AF-A0A8B6BKZ2-F1
#
_cell.length_a   1.000
_cell.length_b   1.000
_cell.length_c   1.000
_cell.angle_alpha   90.00
_cell.angle_beta   90.00
_cell.angle_gamma   90.00
#
_symmetry.space_group_name_H-M   'P 1'
#
loop_
_entity.id
_entity.type
_entity.pdbx_description
1 polymer ?
#
loop_
_entity_poly.entity_id
_entity_poly.type
_entity_poly.pdbx_seq_one_letter_code
_entity_poly.pdbx_strand_id
1 'polypeptide(L)'
;MGNTDTKLNFRKAVIQLTTKTQPIEASDESFWEQFWSDSVTCVQDVFTLIPAAEIRALREESPSNLATLCYKAVEKLVAAAESGCPSQKEQQIVLNCIRLLTRVLPYIFEDPDWRGFFWSTLPGQSEDSEV
;
A
#
# COMPACT_ATOMS: atom_id res chain seq x y z
N MET A 1 7.78 21.27 -13.72
CA MET A 1 6.49 20.69 -14.17
C MET A 1 6.58 19.20 -13.85
N GLY A 2 5.69 18.62 -13.02
CA GLY A 2 5.79 17.19 -12.67
C GLY A 2 5.27 16.75 -11.29
N ASN A 3 4.50 17.57 -10.57
CA ASN A 3 3.92 17.17 -9.27
C ASN A 3 2.39 16.95 -9.35
N THR A 4 1.69 17.71 -10.21
CA THR A 4 0.23 17.60 -10.39
C THR A 4 -0.18 16.27 -11.03
N ASP A 5 0.53 15.84 -12.08
CA ASP A 5 0.24 14.57 -12.78
C ASP A 5 0.48 13.36 -11.87
N THR A 6 1.50 13.43 -11.03
CA THR A 6 1.88 12.37 -10.10
C THR A 6 0.86 12.22 -8.98
N LYS A 7 0.37 13.34 -8.41
CA LYS A 7 -0.74 13.33 -7.44
C LYS A 7 -2.05 12.81 -8.06
N LEU A 8 -2.32 13.15 -9.31
CA LEU A 8 -3.49 12.65 -10.04
C LEU A 8 -3.41 11.14 -10.25
N ASN A 9 -2.24 10.62 -10.63
CA ASN A 9 -2.02 9.18 -10.80
C ASN A 9 -2.18 8.43 -9.47
N PHE A 10 -1.58 8.96 -8.39
CA PHE A 10 -1.79 8.41 -7.05
C PHE A 10 -3.27 8.36 -6.68
N ARG A 11 -4.01 9.46 -6.89
CA ARG A 11 -5.45 9.50 -6.60
C ARG A 11 -6.23 8.48 -7.44
N LYS A 12 -5.90 8.32 -8.71
CA LYS A 12 -6.51 7.30 -9.58
C LYS A 12 -6.22 5.88 -9.07
N ALA A 13 -4.99 5.60 -8.64
CA ALA A 13 -4.62 4.32 -8.07
C ALA A 13 -5.42 4.01 -6.80
N VAL A 14 -5.60 5.00 -5.91
CA VAL A 14 -6.43 4.87 -4.70
C VAL A 14 -7.88 4.54 -5.06
N ILE A 15 -8.47 5.22 -6.05
CA ILE A 15 -9.84 4.92 -6.51
C ILE A 15 -9.90 3.51 -7.10
N GLN A 16 -8.88 3.08 -7.87
CA GLN A 16 -8.86 1.74 -8.43
C GLN A 16 -8.83 0.63 -7.38
N LEU A 17 -8.22 0.87 -6.21
CA LEU A 17 -8.23 -0.09 -5.10
C LEU A 17 -9.65 -0.42 -4.62
N THR A 18 -10.56 0.58 -4.60
CA THR A 18 -11.94 0.41 -4.13
C THR A 18 -12.91 0.01 -5.23
N THR A 19 -12.69 0.44 -6.47
CA THR A 19 -13.69 0.24 -7.55
C THR A 19 -13.52 -1.06 -8.35
N LYS A 20 -12.36 -1.71 -8.29
CA LYS A 20 -12.15 -2.95 -9.05
C LYS A 20 -12.88 -4.12 -8.39
N THR A 21 -13.78 -4.75 -9.14
CA THR A 21 -14.51 -5.95 -8.72
C THR A 21 -13.65 -7.19 -8.58
N GLN A 22 -12.46 -7.20 -9.20
CA GLN A 22 -11.47 -8.26 -9.02
C GLN A 22 -10.23 -7.73 -8.27
N PRO A 23 -9.63 -8.55 -7.40
CA PRO A 23 -8.38 -8.20 -6.74
C PRO A 23 -7.29 -7.81 -7.75
N ILE A 24 -6.53 -6.78 -7.43
CA ILE A 24 -5.36 -6.39 -8.22
C ILE A 24 -4.25 -7.38 -7.95
N GLU A 25 -3.66 -7.92 -9.01
CA GLU A 25 -2.59 -8.90 -8.90
C GLU A 25 -1.38 -8.31 -8.16
N ALA A 26 -0.84 -9.06 -7.19
CA ALA A 26 0.35 -8.65 -6.46
C ALA A 26 1.58 -8.48 -7.37
N SER A 27 1.59 -9.16 -8.53
CA SER A 27 2.63 -9.09 -9.56
C SER A 27 2.57 -7.84 -10.45
N ASP A 28 1.49 -7.04 -10.38
CA ASP A 28 1.39 -5.79 -11.15
C ASP A 28 2.23 -4.67 -10.51
N GLU A 29 3.56 -4.81 -10.58
CA GLU A 29 4.52 -3.85 -10.03
C GLU A 29 4.27 -2.44 -10.58
N SER A 30 3.82 -2.32 -11.83
CA SER A 30 3.55 -1.01 -12.46
C SER A 30 2.41 -0.26 -11.77
N PHE A 31 1.39 -0.98 -11.31
CA PHE A 31 0.30 -0.42 -10.51
C PHE A 31 0.81 0.00 -9.13
N TRP A 32 1.48 -0.92 -8.45
CA TRP A 32 1.91 -0.75 -7.06
C TRP A 32 2.96 0.35 -6.88
N GLU A 33 3.87 0.52 -7.83
CA GLU A 33 4.90 1.59 -7.82
C GLU A 33 4.31 3.01 -7.76
N GLN A 34 3.04 3.20 -8.12
CA GLN A 34 2.37 4.51 -8.03
C GLN A 34 2.22 5.03 -6.58
N PHE A 35 2.25 4.15 -5.58
CA PHE A 35 2.01 4.51 -4.17
C PHE A 35 3.25 5.02 -3.43
N TRP A 36 4.46 4.64 -3.87
CA TRP A 36 5.72 5.04 -3.21
C TRP A 36 6.67 5.84 -4.10
N SER A 37 6.34 6.02 -5.38
CA SER A 37 7.02 6.95 -6.28
C SER A 37 6.77 8.43 -5.91
N ASP A 38 7.35 9.34 -6.70
CA ASP A 38 7.50 10.79 -6.44
C ASP A 38 6.19 11.59 -6.24
N SER A 39 5.04 10.92 -6.20
CA SER A 39 3.68 11.46 -6.06
C SER A 39 3.43 12.18 -4.73
N VAL A 40 4.16 11.78 -3.69
CA VAL A 40 3.93 12.21 -2.31
C VAL A 40 5.25 12.69 -1.71
N THR A 41 5.31 13.98 -1.38
CA THR A 41 6.49 14.58 -0.73
C THR A 41 6.29 14.77 0.78
N CYS A 42 5.04 14.78 1.27
CA CYS A 42 4.73 14.96 2.68
C CYS A 42 3.52 14.12 3.15
N VAL A 43 3.36 13.98 4.47
CA VAL A 43 2.26 13.20 5.06
C VAL A 43 0.89 13.84 4.85
N GLN A 44 0.81 15.18 4.79
CA GLN A 44 -0.43 15.91 4.56
C GLN A 44 -1.05 15.58 3.20
N ASP A 45 -0.21 15.40 2.17
CA ASP A 45 -0.66 14.99 0.85
C ASP A 45 -1.31 13.60 0.88
N VAL A 46 -0.71 12.62 1.58
CA VAL A 46 -1.30 11.28 1.74
C VAL A 46 -2.67 11.34 2.41
N PHE A 47 -2.77 12.11 3.50
CA PHE A 47 -4.01 12.22 4.26
C PHE A 47 -5.12 12.90 3.45
N THR A 48 -4.75 13.82 2.55
CA THR A 48 -5.68 14.49 1.64
C THR A 48 -6.11 13.57 0.50
N LEU A 49 -5.17 12.81 -0.09
CA LEU A 49 -5.42 11.95 -1.25
C LEU A 49 -6.09 10.62 -0.91
N ILE A 50 -6.04 10.19 0.36
CA ILE A 50 -6.67 8.98 0.87
C ILE A 50 -7.62 9.34 2.04
N PRO A 51 -8.88 9.70 1.76
CA PRO A 51 -9.88 9.98 2.78
C PRO A 51 -10.20 8.77 3.67
N ALA A 52 -10.60 9.03 4.92
CA ALA A 52 -10.85 7.97 5.90
C ALA A 52 -12.00 7.05 5.48
N ALA A 53 -13.05 7.63 4.89
CA ALA A 53 -14.19 6.88 4.36
C ALA A 53 -13.76 5.89 3.26
N GLU A 54 -12.80 6.26 2.41
CA GLU A 54 -12.33 5.39 1.34
C GLU A 54 -11.49 4.22 1.86
N ILE A 55 -10.73 4.41 2.95
CA ILE A 55 -9.98 3.31 3.58
C ILE A 55 -10.94 2.31 4.22
N ARG A 56 -12.02 2.79 4.85
CA ARG A 56 -13.07 1.92 5.42
C ARG A 56 -13.83 1.18 4.32
N ALA A 57 -14.22 1.87 3.24
CA ALA A 57 -14.83 1.24 2.07
C ALA A 57 -13.89 0.18 1.46
N LEU A 58 -12.59 0.49 1.31
CA LEU A 58 -11.58 -0.45 0.83
C LEU A 58 -11.48 -1.69 1.74
N ARG A 59 -11.52 -1.49 3.07
CA ARG A 59 -11.51 -2.59 4.06
C ARG A 59 -12.72 -3.52 3.92
N GLU A 60 -13.89 -2.95 3.66
CA GLU A 60 -15.17 -3.68 3.61
C GLU A 60 -15.44 -4.31 2.24
N GLU A 61 -15.16 -3.59 1.16
CA GLU A 61 -15.52 -3.97 -0.21
C GLU A 61 -14.38 -4.70 -0.94
N SER A 62 -13.12 -4.49 -0.55
CA SER A 62 -11.95 -5.05 -1.23
C SER A 62 -10.79 -5.34 -0.26
N PRO A 63 -11.01 -6.17 0.77
CA PRO A 63 -10.02 -6.39 1.82
C PRO A 63 -8.70 -6.95 1.30
N SER A 64 -8.73 -7.81 0.28
CA SER A 64 -7.55 -8.37 -0.38
C SER A 64 -6.66 -7.30 -1.00
N ASN A 65 -7.22 -6.28 -1.66
CA ASN A 65 -6.45 -5.16 -2.19
C ASN A 65 -5.76 -4.38 -1.06
N LEU A 66 -6.44 -4.19 0.07
CA LEU A 66 -5.90 -3.51 1.23
C LEU A 66 -4.74 -4.29 1.87
N ALA A 67 -4.86 -5.61 1.98
CA ALA A 67 -3.77 -6.44 2.48
C ALA A 67 -2.57 -6.45 1.53
N THR A 68 -2.80 -6.57 0.22
CA THR A 68 -1.71 -6.50 -0.77
C THR A 68 -1.00 -5.15 -0.73
N LEU A 69 -1.73 -4.04 -0.57
CA LEU A 69 -1.14 -2.71 -0.40
C LEU A 69 -0.22 -2.65 0.84
N CYS A 70 -0.67 -3.20 1.97
CA CYS A 70 0.12 -3.24 3.19
C CYS A 70 1.34 -4.16 3.05
N TYR A 71 1.15 -5.36 2.47
CA TYR A 71 2.20 -6.32 2.20
C TYR A 71 3.30 -5.68 1.34
N LYS A 72 2.93 -5.05 0.22
CA LYS A 72 3.90 -4.41 -0.68
C LYS A 72 4.63 -3.24 0.00
N ALA A 73 3.94 -2.45 0.81
CA ALA A 73 4.60 -1.40 1.58
C ALA A 73 5.64 -1.99 2.56
N VAL A 74 5.31 -3.08 3.25
CA VAL A 74 6.23 -3.77 4.17
C VAL A 74 7.38 -4.46 3.42
N GLU A 75 7.13 -5.09 2.27
CA GLU A 75 8.14 -5.71 1.40
C GLU A 75 9.24 -4.71 1.02
N LYS A 76 8.86 -3.48 0.64
CA LYS A 76 9.83 -2.41 0.35
C LYS A 76 10.61 -1.98 1.59
N LEU A 77 9.99 -1.97 2.78
CA LEU A 77 10.68 -1.66 4.04
C LEU A 77 11.69 -2.75 4.45
N VAL A 78 11.37 -4.03 4.22
CA VAL A 78 12.30 -5.14 4.46
C VAL A 78 13.50 -5.04 3.53
N ALA A 79 13.26 -4.88 2.22
CA ALA A 79 14.34 -4.71 1.24
C ALA A 79 15.24 -3.51 1.56
N ALA A 80 14.65 -2.40 2.01
CA ALA A 80 15.36 -1.21 2.45
C ALA A 80 16.22 -1.45 3.71
N ALA A 81 15.71 -2.22 4.67
CA ALA A 81 16.47 -2.58 5.89
C ALA A 81 17.69 -3.45 5.57
N GLU A 82 17.57 -4.32 4.56
CA GLU A 82 18.67 -5.16 4.08
C GLU A 82 19.70 -4.35 3.25
N SER A 83 19.25 -3.41 2.42
CA SER A 83 20.14 -2.60 1.56
C SER A 83 20.82 -1.45 2.28
N GLY A 84 20.25 -0.97 3.39
CA GLY A 84 20.69 0.23 4.11
C GLY A 84 20.28 1.55 3.44
N CYS A 85 19.42 1.52 2.42
CA CYS A 85 18.90 2.70 1.69
C CYS A 85 19.97 3.70 1.19
N PRO A 86 20.94 3.26 0.37
CA PRO A 86 22.04 4.11 -0.08
C PRO A 86 21.61 5.30 -0.95
N SER A 87 20.47 5.22 -1.65
CA SER A 87 20.02 6.25 -2.57
C SER A 87 18.92 7.13 -1.98
N GLN A 88 18.89 8.42 -2.39
CA GLN A 88 17.80 9.34 -2.01
C GLN A 88 16.43 8.84 -2.48
N LYS A 89 16.39 8.14 -3.63
CA LYS A 89 15.17 7.52 -4.15
C LYS A 89 14.64 6.45 -3.20
N GLU A 90 15.49 5.54 -2.74
CA GLU A 90 15.11 4.50 -1.78
C GLU A 90 14.64 5.10 -0.45
N GLN A 91 15.32 6.12 0.05
CA GLN A 91 14.90 6.84 1.25
C GLN A 91 13.50 7.44 1.09
N GLN A 92 13.20 8.02 -0.08
CA GLN A 92 11.87 8.56 -0.37
C GLN A 92 10.79 7.47 -0.46
N ILE A 93 11.10 6.33 -1.09
CA ILE A 93 10.21 5.16 -1.14
C ILE A 93 9.86 4.70 0.27
N VAL A 94 10.86 4.51 1.13
CA VAL A 94 10.67 4.13 2.55
C VAL A 94 9.77 5.12 3.27
N LEU A 95 10.04 6.42 3.14
CA LEU A 95 9.21 7.46 3.77
C LEU A 95 7.77 7.40 3.28
N ASN A 96 7.54 7.14 1.98
CA ASN A 96 6.20 7.02 1.42
C ASN A 96 5.47 5.76 1.91
N CYS A 97 6.15 4.62 2.00
CA CYS A 97 5.62 3.40 2.60
C CYS A 97 5.18 3.64 4.05
N ILE A 98 6.02 4.30 4.87
CA ILE A 98 5.69 4.62 6.26
C ILE A 98 4.50 5.57 6.34
N ARG A 99 4.44 6.61 5.51
CA ARG A 99 3.31 7.56 5.49
C ARG A 99 1.99 6.86 5.12
N LEU A 100 2.04 5.96 4.14
CA LEU A 100 0.89 5.16 3.71
C LEU A 100 0.42 4.23 4.83
N LEU A 101 1.32 3.48 5.45
CA LEU A 101 0.99 2.59 6.56
C LEU A 101 0.44 3.37 7.77
N THR A 102 1.05 4.51 8.10
CA THR A 102 0.55 5.42 9.15
C THR A 102 -0.87 5.89 8.85
N ARG A 103 -1.20 6.09 7.57
CA ARG A 103 -2.54 6.50 7.14
C ARG A 103 -3.55 5.37 7.24
N VAL A 104 -3.16 4.14 6.87
CA VAL A 104 -4.08 3.02 6.64
C VAL A 104 -4.30 2.16 7.89
N LEU A 105 -3.23 1.85 8.64
CA LEU A 105 -3.27 0.91 9.77
C LEU A 105 -4.32 1.25 10.84
N PRO A 106 -4.54 2.52 11.24
CA PRO A 106 -5.56 2.84 12.23
C PRO A 106 -6.97 2.36 11.83
N TYR A 107 -7.29 2.41 10.53
CA TYR A 107 -8.59 1.99 10.01
C TYR A 107 -8.70 0.50 9.81
N ILE A 108 -7.58 -0.19 9.54
CA ILE A 108 -7.55 -1.66 9.55
C ILE A 108 -7.95 -2.18 10.94
N PHE A 109 -7.39 -1.58 12.00
CA PHE A 109 -7.65 -2.01 13.37
C PHE A 109 -9.00 -1.58 13.96
N GLU A 110 -9.83 -0.85 13.21
CA GLU A 110 -11.24 -0.64 13.59
C GLU A 110 -12.06 -1.93 13.50
N ASP A 111 -11.63 -2.89 12.68
CA ASP A 111 -12.25 -4.20 12.54
C ASP A 111 -11.38 -5.28 13.23
N PRO A 112 -11.88 -5.95 14.29
CA PRO A 112 -11.12 -6.97 15.00
C PRO A 112 -10.83 -8.21 14.16
N ASP A 113 -11.67 -8.54 13.16
CA ASP A 113 -11.53 -9.74 12.34
C ASP A 113 -10.38 -9.59 11.33
N TRP A 114 -10.04 -8.33 11.00
CA TRP A 114 -8.92 -7.98 10.13
C TRP A 114 -7.55 -8.38 10.68
N ARG A 115 -7.44 -8.67 11.98
CA ARG A 115 -6.21 -9.22 12.58
C ARG A 115 -5.84 -10.58 11.97
N GLY A 116 -6.82 -11.46 11.73
CA GLY A 116 -6.56 -12.76 11.14
C GLY A 116 -6.06 -12.66 9.69
N PHE A 117 -6.55 -11.64 8.96
CA PHE A 117 -6.22 -11.42 7.56
C PHE A 117 -4.82 -10.82 7.37
N PHE A 118 -4.45 -9.82 8.19
CA PHE A 118 -3.14 -9.15 8.12
C PHE A 118 -1.96 -10.10 8.36
N TRP A 119 -2.15 -11.11 9.23
CA TRP A 119 -1.14 -12.11 9.55
C TRP A 119 -1.29 -13.42 8.78
N SER A 120 -2.23 -13.49 7.83
CA SER A 120 -2.39 -14.68 6.97
C SER A 120 -1.35 -14.69 5.85
N THR A 121 -0.91 -15.90 5.45
CA THR A 121 -0.06 -16.07 4.27
C THR A 121 -0.80 -15.61 3.02
N LEU A 122 -0.11 -14.91 2.13
CA LEU A 122 -0.66 -14.50 0.84
C LEU A 122 -1.23 -15.72 0.08
N PRO A 123 -2.36 -15.58 -0.63
CA PRO A 123 -2.85 -16.62 -1.53
C PRO A 123 -1.75 -16.95 -2.55
N GLY A 124 -1.23 -18.18 -2.53
CA GLY A 124 -0.11 -18.62 -3.35
C GLY A 124 1.23 -18.83 -2.62
N GLN A 125 1.30 -18.58 -1.31
CA GLN A 125 2.44 -18.98 -0.45
C GLN A 125 2.11 -20.13 0.52
N SER A 126 0.89 -20.66 0.45
CA SER A 126 0.55 -21.91 1.13
C SER A 126 1.12 -23.05 0.27
N GLU A 127 1.98 -23.89 0.85
CA GLU A 127 2.56 -25.13 0.28
C GLU A 127 3.97 -25.07 -0.34
N ASP A 128 4.97 -24.54 0.38
CA ASP A 128 6.38 -24.96 0.17
C ASP A 128 7.19 -24.96 1.48
N SER A 129 6.56 -25.34 2.59
CA SER A 129 7.23 -25.55 3.87
C SER A 129 6.84 -26.89 4.50
N GLU A 130 6.92 -27.96 3.71
CA GLU A 130 7.08 -29.33 4.20
C GLU A 130 8.08 -30.08 3.31
N VAL A 131 9.39 -29.88 3.57
CA VAL A 131 10.41 -30.95 3.58
C VAL A 131 11.66 -30.50 4.33
#